data_AF-A0A7V5N0B2-F1
#
_entry.id   AF-A0A7V5N0B2-F1
#
_cell.length_a   1.000
_cell.length_b   1.000
_cell.length_c   1.000
_cell.angle_alpha   90.00
_cell.angle_beta   90.00
_cell.angle_gamma   90.00
#
_symmetry.space_group_name_H-M   'P 1'
#
loop_
_entity.id
_entity.type
_entity.pdbx_description
1 polymer ?
#
loop_
_entity_poly.entity_id
_entity_poly.type
_entity_poly.pdbx_seq_one_letter_code
_entity_poly.pdbx_strand_id
1 'polypeptide(L)'
;ILASISRVMRDIVPSEHLDLAYQTIAVLATYKKAEDLINIGAYVKGSNPEIDRALSLIGELKNFLKQPVEEKYPLEDSVNLLREIINKKL
;
A
#
# COMPACT_ATOMS: atom_id res chain seq x y z
N ILE A 1 -7.73 -3.89 -3.70
CA ILE A 1 -8.13 -4.25 -2.31
C ILE A 1 -9.02 -3.23 -1.61
N LEU A 2 -9.16 -1.98 -2.09
CA LEU A 2 -9.90 -0.92 -1.38
C LEU A 2 -11.38 -1.21 -1.09
N ALA A 3 -11.98 -2.17 -1.80
CA ALA A 3 -13.37 -2.60 -1.58
C ALA A 3 -13.52 -3.80 -0.62
N SER A 4 -12.42 -4.30 -0.05
CA SER A 4 -12.39 -5.47 0.81
C SER A 4 -12.09 -5.09 2.25
N ILE A 5 -12.78 -5.70 3.20
CA ILE A 5 -12.56 -5.47 4.63
C ILE A 5 -12.70 -6.79 5.41
N SER A 6 -11.80 -7.01 6.37
CA SER A 6 -11.94 -8.07 7.37
C SER A 6 -12.55 -7.47 8.64
N ARG A 7 -13.70 -8.00 9.07
CA ARG A 7 -14.45 -7.49 10.24
C ARG A 7 -13.81 -7.84 11.58
N VAL A 8 -13.01 -8.91 11.62
CA VAL A 8 -12.38 -9.42 12.86
C VAL A 8 -10.90 -9.06 12.95
N MET A 9 -10.31 -8.43 11.92
CA MET A 9 -8.87 -8.15 11.88
C MET A 9 -8.38 -7.41 13.12
N ARG A 10 -9.15 -6.43 13.60
CA ARG A 10 -8.82 -5.63 14.79
C ARG A 10 -8.68 -6.45 16.06
N ASP A 11 -9.35 -7.59 16.13
CA ASP A 11 -9.44 -8.42 17.33
C ASP A 11 -8.37 -9.53 17.34
N ILE A 12 -7.75 -9.82 16.19
CA ILE A 12 -6.91 -11.02 16.00
C ILE A 12 -5.47 -10.72 15.56
N VAL A 13 -5.09 -9.46 15.35
CA VAL A 13 -3.73 -9.08 14.93
C VAL A 13 -3.13 -8.03 15.87
N PRO A 14 -1.79 -7.99 16.01
CA PRO A 14 -1.11 -6.91 16.73
C PRO A 14 -1.41 -5.52 16.15
N SER A 15 -1.38 -4.49 16.99
CA SER A 15 -1.63 -3.10 16.56
C SER A 15 -0.72 -2.66 15.40
N GLU A 16 0.54 -3.10 15.40
CA GLU A 16 1.51 -2.78 14.34
C GLU A 16 1.06 -3.29 12.97
N HIS A 17 0.40 -4.46 12.91
CA HIS A 17 -0.12 -5.01 11.65
C HIS A 17 -1.30 -4.17 11.14
N LEU A 18 -2.15 -3.66 12.05
CA LEU A 18 -3.24 -2.74 11.70
C LEU A 18 -2.69 -1.43 11.15
N ASP A 19 -1.68 -0.86 11.80
CA ASP A 19 -1.08 0.40 11.39
C ASP A 19 -0.46 0.29 9.99
N LEU A 20 0.25 -0.80 9.71
CA LEU A 20 0.78 -1.09 8.38
C LEU A 20 -0.35 -1.21 7.35
N ALA A 21 -1.41 -1.97 7.65
CA ALA A 21 -2.54 -2.13 6.75
C ALA A 21 -3.26 -0.82 6.44
N TYR A 22 -3.48 0.04 7.45
CA TYR A 22 -4.10 1.35 7.26
C TYR A 22 -3.24 2.29 6.42
N GLN A 23 -1.92 2.31 6.65
CA GLN A 23 -1.00 3.08 5.83
C GLN A 23 -1.00 2.60 4.37
N THR A 24 -1.00 1.28 4.13
CA THR A 24 -1.11 0.72 2.79
C THR A 24 -2.42 1.13 2.11
N ILE A 25 -3.56 1.03 2.80
CA ILE A 25 -4.86 1.45 2.27
C ILE A 25 -4.85 2.95 1.94
N ALA A 26 -4.29 3.79 2.80
CA ALA A 26 -4.18 5.22 2.57
C ALA A 26 -3.36 5.54 1.32
N VAL A 27 -2.20 4.91 1.15
CA VAL A 27 -1.36 5.07 -0.05
C VAL A 27 -2.11 4.66 -1.32
N LEU A 28 -2.75 3.48 -1.31
CA LEU A 28 -3.50 3.00 -2.47
C LEU A 28 -4.70 3.88 -2.79
N ALA A 29 -5.38 4.41 -1.77
CA ALA A 29 -6.51 5.33 -1.94
C ALA A 29 -6.05 6.69 -2.51
N THR A 30 -4.94 7.23 -2.03
CA THR A 30 -4.35 8.47 -2.56
C THR A 30 -3.95 8.31 -4.02
N TYR A 31 -3.22 7.23 -4.35
CA TYR A 31 -2.90 6.92 -5.74
C TYR A 31 -4.17 6.81 -6.59
N LYS A 32 -5.18 6.07 -6.12
CA LYS A 32 -6.43 5.87 -6.88
C LYS A 32 -7.18 7.17 -7.15
N LYS A 33 -7.19 8.12 -6.20
CA LYS A 33 -7.80 9.45 -6.38
C LYS A 33 -7.04 10.31 -7.38
N ALA A 34 -5.72 10.19 -7.44
CA ALA A 34 -4.86 10.97 -8.31
C ALA A 34 -4.61 10.31 -9.68
N GLU A 35 -5.03 9.05 -9.87
CA GLU A 35 -4.69 8.21 -11.03
C GLU A 35 -5.04 8.88 -12.36
N ASP A 36 -6.21 9.49 -12.48
CA ASP A 36 -6.63 10.16 -13.73
C ASP A 36 -5.73 11.35 -14.06
N LEU A 37 -5.43 12.19 -13.06
CA LEU A 37 -4.55 13.35 -13.20
C LEU A 37 -3.12 12.94 -13.59
N ILE A 38 -2.62 11.86 -13.00
CA ILE A 38 -1.30 11.29 -13.31
C ILE A 38 -1.28 10.75 -14.74
N ASN A 39 -2.31 9.98 -15.14
CA ASN A 39 -2.37 9.33 -16.45
C ASN A 39 -2.45 10.32 -17.62
N ILE A 40 -3.12 11.47 -17.44
CA ILE A 40 -3.16 12.53 -18.45
C ILE A 40 -1.92 13.45 -18.42
N GLY A 41 -0.96 13.19 -17.52
CA GLY A 41 0.27 13.97 -17.39
C GLY A 41 0.08 15.35 -16.74
N ALA A 42 -1.05 15.59 -16.08
CA ALA A 42 -1.37 16.87 -15.46
C ALA A 42 -0.89 16.99 -14.00
N TYR A 43 -0.35 15.91 -13.42
CA TYR A 43 0.23 15.95 -12.08
C TYR A 43 1.69 16.42 -12.10
N VAL A 44 2.01 17.41 -11.27
CA VAL A 44 3.39 17.93 -11.10
C VAL A 44 3.99 17.36 -9.82
N LYS A 45 5.15 16.70 -9.93
CA LYS A 45 5.89 16.19 -8.77
C LYS A 45 6.23 17.33 -7.79
N GLY A 46 6.06 17.10 -6.50
CA GLY A 46 6.28 18.09 -5.45
C GLY A 46 5.06 18.95 -5.13
N SER A 47 3.98 18.86 -5.92
CA SER A 47 2.76 19.63 -5.67
C SER A 47 1.91 19.06 -4.53
N ASN A 48 2.02 17.75 -4.27
CA ASN A 48 1.35 17.10 -3.16
C ASN A 48 2.23 15.97 -2.58
N PRO A 49 2.77 16.14 -1.35
CA PRO A 49 3.62 15.13 -0.72
C PRO A 49 2.96 13.75 -0.58
N GLU A 50 1.64 13.68 -0.41
CA GLU A 50 0.93 12.39 -0.29
C GLU A 50 0.85 11.66 -1.63
N ILE A 51 0.60 12.39 -2.73
CA ILE A 51 0.58 11.82 -4.07
C ILE A 51 2.01 11.41 -4.48
N ASP A 52 3.02 12.21 -4.14
CA ASP A 52 4.42 11.86 -4.38
C ASP A 52 4.83 10.59 -3.63
N ARG A 53 4.46 10.48 -2.34
CA ARG A 53 4.67 9.25 -1.56
C ARG A 53 3.90 8.08 -2.16
N ALA A 54 2.68 8.29 -2.64
CA ALA A 54 1.92 7.23 -3.24
C ALA A 54 2.56 6.75 -4.56
N LEU A 55 3.04 7.68 -5.39
CA LEU A 55 3.77 7.39 -6.62
C LEU A 55 5.09 6.64 -6.37
N SER A 56 5.80 6.95 -5.28
CA SER A 56 7.05 6.26 -4.97
C SER A 56 6.83 4.81 -4.52
N LEU A 57 5.69 4.49 -3.91
CA LEU A 57 5.42 3.17 -3.32
C LEU A 57 4.49 2.30 -4.16
N ILE A 58 3.72 2.87 -5.09
CA ILE A 58 2.65 2.14 -5.80
C ILE A 58 3.17 0.93 -6.59
N GLY A 59 4.38 1.02 -7.16
CA GLY A 59 4.98 -0.09 -7.91
C GLY A 59 5.23 -1.31 -7.02
N GLU A 60 5.89 -1.10 -5.88
CA GLU A 60 6.19 -2.14 -4.90
C GLU A 60 4.91 -2.69 -4.27
N LEU A 61 3.96 -1.84 -3.90
CA LEU A 61 2.66 -2.29 -3.38
C LEU A 61 1.86 -3.10 -4.40
N LYS A 62 1.86 -2.71 -5.68
CA LYS A 62 1.20 -3.50 -6.74
C LYS A 62 1.85 -4.87 -6.92
N ASN A 63 3.16 -4.99 -6.69
CA ASN A 63 3.86 -6.26 -6.74
C ASN A 63 3.60 -7.10 -5.49
N PHE A 64 3.62 -6.50 -4.30
CA PHE A 64 3.26 -7.17 -3.04
C PHE A 64 1.84 -7.80 -3.09
N LEU A 65 0.90 -7.11 -3.74
CA LEU A 65 -0.48 -7.60 -3.88
C LEU A 65 -0.66 -8.69 -4.96
N LYS A 66 0.39 -9.02 -5.72
CA LYS A 66 0.38 -10.08 -6.73
C LYS A 66 1.15 -11.27 -6.19
N GLN A 67 0.51 -12.44 -6.21
CA GLN A 67 1.12 -13.68 -5.74
C GLN A 67 0.80 -14.81 -6.74
N PRO A 68 1.80 -15.49 -7.31
CA PRO A 68 1.62 -16.75 -8.03
C PRO A 68 0.98 -17.83 -7.15
N VAL A 69 0.25 -18.77 -7.74
CA VAL A 69 -0.50 -19.79 -7.00
C VAL A 69 0.44 -20.76 -6.26
N GLU A 70 1.64 -20.95 -6.79
CA GLU A 70 2.67 -21.85 -6.29
C GLU A 70 3.48 -21.22 -5.14
N GLU A 71 3.43 -19.89 -4.98
CA GLU A 71 4.14 -19.18 -3.94
C GLU A 71 3.39 -19.22 -2.60
N LYS A 72 4.16 -19.38 -1.52
CA LYS A 72 3.64 -19.35 -0.15
C LYS A 72 4.45 -18.35 0.66
N TYR A 73 3.75 -17.47 1.34
CA TYR A 73 4.35 -16.53 2.27
C TYR A 73 3.84 -16.81 3.68
N PRO A 74 4.73 -17.14 4.63
CA PRO A 74 4.43 -17.05 6.04
C PRO A 74 3.91 -15.65 6.41
N LEU A 75 3.11 -15.57 7.48
CA LEU A 75 2.55 -14.30 7.94
C LEU A 75 3.65 -13.29 8.28
N GLU A 76 4.69 -13.75 9.00
CA GLU A 76 5.80 -12.90 9.42
C GLU A 76 6.53 -12.28 8.23
N ASP A 77 6.84 -13.09 7.21
CA ASP A 77 7.48 -12.62 5.97
C ASP A 77 6.61 -11.61 5.24
N SER A 78 5.30 -11.87 5.16
CA SER A 78 4.32 -10.95 4.52
C SER A 78 4.28 -9.60 5.23
N VAL A 79 4.29 -9.59 6.56
CA VAL A 79 4.30 -8.37 7.37
C VAL A 79 5.63 -7.63 7.24
N ASN A 80 6.75 -8.36 7.23
CA ASN A 80 8.08 -7.77 7.06
C ASN A 80 8.22 -7.09 5.70
N LEU A 81 7.84 -7.75 4.62
CA LEU A 81 7.82 -7.18 3.27
C LEU A 81 6.96 -5.92 3.22
N LEU A 82 5.75 -5.96 3.79
CA LEU A 82 4.87 -4.79 3.82
C LEU A 82 5.48 -3.63 4.62
N ARG A 83 6.13 -3.92 5.76
CA ARG A 83 6.81 -2.93 6.60
C ARG A 83 7.95 -2.25 5.84
N GLU A 84 8.76 -3.00 5.13
CA GLU A 84 9.87 -2.46 4.32
C GLU A 84 9.38 -1.48 3.26
N ILE A 85 8.29 -1.83 2.55
CA ILE A 85 7.69 -0.96 1.55
C ILE A 85 7.16 0.32 2.19
N ILE A 86 6.41 0.23 3.27
CA ILE A 86 5.75 1.39 3.90
C ILE A 86 6.74 2.35 4.57
N ASN A 87 7.83 1.81 5.14
CA ASN A 87 8.84 2.60 5.85
C ASN A 87 9.94 3.16 4.95
N LYS A 88 9.89 2.88 3.64
CA LYS A 88 10.85 3.42 2.67
C LYS A 88 10.80 4.95 2.67
N LYS A 89 11.96 5.57 2.88
CA LYS A 89 12.10 7.04 2.83
C LYS A 89 12.14 7.50 1.36
N LEU A 90 11.47 8.62 1.10
CA LEU A 90 11.49 9.35 -0.17
C LEU A 90 12.88 9.96 -0.45
#